data_AF-A0A930SQX9-F1
#
_entry.id   AF-A0A930SQX9-F1
#
_cell.length_a   1.000
_cell.length_b   1.000
_cell.length_c   1.000
_cell.angle_alpha   90.00
_cell.angle_beta   90.00
_cell.angle_gamma   90.00
#
_symmetry.space_group_name_H-M   'P 1'
#
loop_
_entity.id
_entity.type
_entity.pdbx_description
1 polymer ?
#
loop_
_entity_poly.entity_id
_entity_poly.type
_entity_poly.pdbx_seq_one_letter_code
_entity_poly.pdbx_strand_id
1 'polypeptide(L)' 'MSTPSHFSPEELQRWQFGLTQANDNNVLCHCRVCDREWVDSSWEVTCTCGSRNVETIACWQFPDD' A
#
# COMPACT_ATOMS: atom_id res chain seq x y z
N MET A 1 -0.23 -30.69 -14.20
CA MET A 1 -1.20 -30.15 -15.18
C MET A 1 -1.37 -28.68 -14.86
N SER A 2 -0.99 -27.78 -15.77
CA SER A 2 -1.09 -26.33 -15.55
C SER A 2 -2.53 -25.89 -15.79
N THR A 3 -3.12 -25.22 -14.81
CA THR A 3 -4.47 -24.64 -14.93
C THR A 3 -4.46 -23.60 -16.06
N PRO A 4 -5.39 -23.65 -17.02
CA PRO A 4 -5.45 -22.62 -18.05
C PRO A 4 -5.73 -21.27 -17.38
N SER A 5 -4.90 -20.27 -17.70
CA SER A 5 -5.11 -18.89 -17.25
C SER A 5 -6.44 -18.40 -17.81
N HIS A 6 -7.29 -17.84 -16.95
CA HIS A 6 -8.54 -17.19 -17.36
C HIS A 6 -8.32 -15.87 -18.11
N PHE A 7 -7.10 -15.33 -18.06
CA PHE A 7 -6.71 -14.09 -18.73
C PHE A 7 -5.69 -14.35 -19.83
N SER A 8 -5.80 -13.61 -20.93
CA SER A 8 -4.68 -13.43 -21.85
C SER A 8 -3.50 -12.74 -21.13
N PRO A 9 -2.27 -12.86 -21.64
CA PRO A 9 -1.11 -12.20 -21.04
C PRO A 9 -1.29 -10.68 -20.86
N GLU A 10 -1.92 -10.02 -21.83
CA GLU A 10 -2.18 -8.57 -21.79
C GLU A 10 -3.25 -8.20 -20.74
N GLU A 11 -4.32 -9.00 -20.63
CA GLU A 11 -5.34 -8.81 -19.58
C GLU A 11 -4.75 -9.02 -18.19
N LEU A 12 -3.91 -10.05 -18.02
CA LEU A 12 -3.22 -10.30 -16.76
C LEU A 12 -2.31 -9.13 -16.38
N GLN A 13 -1.53 -8.61 -17.33
CA GLN A 13 -0.65 -7.47 -17.10
C GLN A 13 -1.43 -6.20 -16.72
N ARG A 14 -2.56 -5.92 -17.38
CA ARG A 14 -3.43 -4.79 -17.04
C ARG A 14 -4.00 -4.92 -15.63
N TRP A 15 -4.46 -6.10 -15.25
CA TRP A 15 -4.94 -6.37 -13.89
C TRP A 15 -3.85 -6.20 -12.83
N GLN A 16 -2.65 -6.74 -13.07
CA GLN A 16 -1.51 -6.58 -12.17
C GLN A 16 -1.11 -5.12 -12.00
N PHE A 17 -1.12 -4.34 -13.08
CA PHE A 17 -0.86 -2.90 -13.02
C PHE A 17 -1.90 -2.16 -12.16
N GLY A 18 -3.18 -2.49 -12.30
CA GLY A 18 -4.24 -1.95 -11.45
C GLY A 18 -4.05 -2.31 -9.97
N LEU A 19 -3.66 -3.55 -9.68
CA LEU A 19 -3.33 -3.99 -8.31
C LEU A 19 -2.11 -3.27 -7.74
N THR A 20 -1.07 -3.04 -8.54
CA THR A 20 0.10 -2.28 -8.11
C THR A 20 -0.29 -0.85 -7.75
N GLN A 21 -1.06 -0.16 -8.60
CA GLN A 21 -1.53 1.19 -8.28
C GLN A 21 -2.46 1.23 -7.07
N ALA A 22 -3.34 0.23 -6.91
CA ALA A 22 -4.20 0.15 -5.74
C ALA A 22 -3.41 -0.16 -4.45
N ASN A 23 -2.24 -0.80 -4.57
CA ASN A 23 -1.30 -1.02 -3.47
C ASN A 23 -0.46 0.22 -3.13
N ASP A 24 -0.37 1.19 -4.03
CA ASP A 24 0.26 2.48 -3.74
C ASP A 24 -0.66 3.25 -2.78
N ASN A 25 -0.12 3.68 -1.63
CA ASN A 25 -0.84 4.31 -0.51
C ASN A 25 -1.65 3.34 0.39
N ASN A 26 -1.07 2.19 0.70
CA ASN A 26 -1.65 1.19 1.60
C ASN A 26 -0.77 0.88 2.82
N VAL A 27 0.10 1.82 3.22
CA VAL A 27 0.85 1.69 4.47
C VAL A 27 0.25 2.65 5.49
N LEU A 28 -0.49 2.12 6.46
CA LEU A 28 -0.90 2.89 7.62
C LEU A 28 0.32 3.09 8.53
N CYS A 29 0.61 4.34 8.83
CA CYS A 29 1.71 4.77 9.66
C CYS A 29 1.19 5.38 10.96
N HIS A 30 1.77 4.98 12.09
CA HIS A 30 1.50 5.53 13.41
C HIS A 30 2.81 5.93 14.10
N CYS A 31 2.99 7.22 14.40
CA CYS A 31 4.19 7.69 15.10
C CYS A 31 4.05 7.53 16.61
N ARG A 32 4.84 6.64 17.20
CA ARG A 32 4.84 6.34 18.66
C ARG A 32 5.35 7.48 19.55
N VAL A 33 5.70 8.63 18.98
CA VAL A 33 6.26 9.80 19.71
C VAL A 33 5.26 10.96 19.79
N CYS A 34 4.50 11.19 18.73
CA CYS A 34 3.55 12.31 18.65
C CYS A 34 2.12 11.87 18.34
N ASP A 35 1.88 10.56 18.32
CA ASP A 35 0.60 9.88 18.05
C ASP A 35 -0.08 10.25 16.72
N ARG A 36 0.67 10.86 15.80
CA ARG A 36 0.16 11.15 14.46
C ARG A 36 -0.03 9.86 13.66
N GLU A 37 -1.18 9.76 12.99
CA GLU A 37 -1.50 8.70 12.04
C GLU A 37 -1.64 9.27 10.62
N TRP A 38 -1.19 8.52 9.63
CA TRP A 38 -1.33 8.86 8.22
C TRP A 38 -1.18 7.61 7.34
N VAL A 39 -1.47 7.75 6.05
CA VAL A 39 -1.25 6.70 5.06
C VAL A 39 -0.14 7.13 4.10
N ASP A 40 0.75 6.20 3.78
CA ASP A 40 1.89 6.41 2.89
C ASP A 40 2.02 5.25 1.89
N SER A 41 2.87 5.44 0.89
CA SER A 41 3.29 4.42 -0.07
C SER A 41 4.57 3.68 0.36
N SER A 42 5.31 4.22 1.34
CA SER A 42 6.59 3.66 1.82
C SER A 42 6.47 3.01 3.21
N TRP A 43 7.24 1.95 3.42
CA TRP A 43 7.46 1.33 4.73
C TRP A 43 8.50 2.09 5.57
N GLU A 44 9.44 2.76 4.90
CA GLU A 44 10.46 3.56 5.55
C GLU A 44 10.05 5.03 5.50
N VAL A 45 9.50 5.52 6.60
CA VAL A 45 8.96 6.87 6.72
C VAL A 45 9.53 7.59 7.94
N THR A 46 9.65 8.90 7.83
CA THR A 46 9.97 9.79 8.95
C THR A 46 8.76 10.66 9.22
N CYS A 47 8.28 10.66 10.45
CA CYS A 47 7.16 11.51 10.83
C CYS A 47 7.54 12.99 10.69
N THR A 48 6.56 13.87 10.47
CA THR A 48 6.79 15.32 10.41
C THR A 48 7.32 15.93 11.71
N CYS A 49 7.25 15.21 12.83
CA CYS A 49 7.92 15.59 14.07
C CYS A 49 9.43 15.27 14.09
N GLY A 50 9.96 14.63 13.05
CA GLY A 50 11.35 14.19 12.92
C GLY A 50 11.64 12.78 13.44
N SER A 51 10.65 12.12 14.07
CA SER A 51 10.82 10.77 14.60
C SER A 51 10.84 9.70 13.51
N ARG A 52 11.74 8.73 13.65
CA ARG A 52 11.75 7.46 12.89
C ARG A 52 11.10 6.30 13.64
N ASN A 53 10.62 6.53 14.87
CA ASN A 53 9.88 5.54 15.64
C ASN A 53 8.42 5.54 15.17
N VAL A 54 8.21 4.95 14.00
CA VAL A 54 6.92 4.85 13.31
C VAL A 54 6.59 3.37 13.15
N GLU A 55 5.41 2.98 13.63
CA GLU A 55 4.81 1.68 13.32
C GLU A 55 4.12 1.74 11.96
N THR A 56 4.36 0.73 11.13
CA THR A 56 3.81 0.64 9.78
C THR A 56 3.10 -0.69 9.61
N ILE A 57 1.87 -0.65 9.10
CA ILE A 57 1.06 -1.84 8.85
C ILE A 57 0.44 -1.70 7.46
N ALA A 58 0.41 -2.79 6.69
CA ALA A 58 -0.34 -2.81 5.44
C ALA A 58 -1.84 -2.62 5.75
N CYS A 59 -2.46 -1.62 5.11
CA CYS A 59 -3.89 -1.36 5.16
C CYS A 59 -4.48 -1.50 3.76
N TRP A 60 -5.80 -1.67 3.67
CA TRP A 60 -6.52 -1.58 2.42
C TRP A 60 -7.37 -0.32 2.50
N GLN A 61 -7.12 0.64 1.62
CA GLN A 61 -8.00 1.80 1.44
C GLN A 61 -8.98 1.49 0.31
N PHE A 62 -10.28 1.57 0.58
CA PHE A 62 -11.26 1.71 -0.48
C PHE A 62 -11.36 3.22 -0.79
N PRO A 63 -11.32 3.64 -2.07
CA PRO A 63 -11.66 5.02 -2.39
C PRO A 63 -13.07 5.32 -1.87
N ASP A 64 -13.23 6.46 -1.21
CA ASP A 64 -14.51 6.82 -0.59
C ASP A 64 -15.60 7.13 -1.64
N ASP A 65 -15.25 7.37 -2.90
CA ASP A 65 -16.15 7.61 -4.05
C ASP A 65 -15.58 7.06 -5.38
#